data_AF-A0A2S4KYN5-F1
#
_entry.id   AF-A0A2S4KYN5-F1
#
_cell.length_a   1.000
_cell.length_b   1.000
_cell.length_c   1.000
_cell.angle_alpha   90.00
_cell.angle_beta   90.00
_cell.angle_gamma   90.00
#
_symmetry.space_group_name_H-M   'P 1'
#
loop_
_entity.id
_entity.type
_entity.pdbx_description
1 polymer ?
#
loop_
_entity_poly.entity_id
_entity_poly.type
_entity_poly.pdbx_seq_one_letter_code
_entity_poly.pdbx_strand_id
1 'polypeptide(L)'
;MEDTKTAPVPAPAPAPAPAPASNAPAAGHNNGPIDEQDLNHWKARFNEVMARPGEHINSKSPESSQPWHAGFFDCFNPIDTCLITYFLPCVTFGKTHHRMVKNGNLEGWEPINTSCLLLCGTGCFGLHWIPLSLQRQHIRDKYNLQGSCLTDLAVSCCCHCCTIIQSDKEAEHHEQRLQSSGMQQQYQANTDMSYPAK
;
A
#
# COMPACT_ATOMS: atom_id res chain seq x y z
N MET A 1 -70.52 9.81 -29.77
CA MET A 1 -69.46 10.75 -30.15
C MET A 1 -68.27 10.38 -29.29
N GLU A 2 -67.31 9.75 -29.96
CA GLU A 2 -66.00 9.38 -29.43
C GLU A 2 -65.29 10.61 -28.86
N ASP A 3 -64.61 10.45 -27.73
CA ASP A 3 -63.50 11.34 -27.40
C ASP A 3 -62.34 10.54 -26.82
N THR A 4 -61.19 10.81 -27.43
CA THR A 4 -60.02 9.96 -27.57
C THR A 4 -59.10 10.06 -26.36
N LYS A 5 -58.74 8.90 -25.81
CA LYS A 5 -57.72 8.71 -24.77
C LYS A 5 -56.35 9.15 -25.29
N THR A 6 -55.80 10.24 -24.74
CA THR A 6 -54.38 10.61 -24.90
C THR A 6 -53.67 10.42 -23.57
N ALA A 7 -52.81 9.41 -23.48
CA ALA A 7 -51.96 9.20 -22.29
C ALA A 7 -50.75 10.15 -22.36
N PRO A 8 -50.35 10.81 -21.25
CA PRO A 8 -49.16 11.64 -21.24
C PRO A 8 -47.89 10.78 -21.22
N VAL A 9 -46.91 11.17 -22.03
CA VAL A 9 -45.56 10.57 -22.11
C VAL A 9 -44.79 10.91 -20.82
N PRO A 10 -44.12 9.94 -20.16
CA PRO A 10 -43.30 10.23 -18.99
C PRO A 10 -42.05 11.04 -19.36
N ALA A 11 -41.72 12.02 -18.53
CA ALA A 11 -40.55 12.89 -18.70
C ALA A 11 -39.22 12.10 -18.60
N PRO A 12 -38.18 12.47 -19.36
CA PRO A 12 -36.87 11.84 -19.26
C PRO A 12 -36.24 12.11 -17.89
N ALA A 13 -35.61 11.07 -17.31
CA ALA A 13 -34.93 11.16 -16.03
C ALA A 13 -33.74 12.15 -16.08
N PRO A 14 -33.49 12.91 -15.00
CA PRO A 14 -32.34 13.81 -14.94
C PRO A 14 -31.03 13.03 -14.98
N ALA A 15 -30.06 13.56 -15.74
CA ALA A 15 -28.72 12.98 -15.85
C ALA A 15 -28.01 12.95 -14.47
N PRO A 16 -27.20 11.92 -14.19
CA PRO A 16 -26.44 11.85 -12.94
C PRO A 16 -25.44 13.01 -12.84
N ALA A 17 -25.34 13.58 -11.64
CA ALA A 17 -24.40 14.66 -11.33
C ALA A 17 -22.94 14.19 -11.54
N PRO A 18 -22.03 15.07 -12.01
CA PRO A 18 -20.62 14.73 -12.13
C PRO A 18 -20.03 14.36 -10.76
N ALA A 19 -19.23 13.30 -10.74
CA ALA A 19 -18.53 12.84 -9.56
C ALA A 19 -17.66 13.98 -8.98
N PRO A 20 -17.55 14.10 -7.65
CA PRO A 20 -16.70 15.11 -7.04
C PRO A 20 -15.24 14.85 -7.44
N ALA A 21 -14.61 15.88 -8.00
CA ALA A 21 -13.18 15.87 -8.27
C ALA A 21 -12.43 15.60 -6.96
N SER A 22 -11.67 14.51 -6.92
CA SER A 22 -10.75 14.23 -5.83
C SER A 22 -9.66 15.30 -5.86
N ASN A 23 -9.73 16.27 -4.96
CA ASN A 23 -8.61 17.17 -4.69
C ASN A 23 -7.43 16.34 -4.20
N ALA A 24 -6.38 16.22 -5.01
CA ALA A 24 -5.09 15.73 -4.54
C ALA A 24 -4.58 16.69 -3.46
N PRO A 25 -4.23 16.22 -2.25
CA PRO A 25 -3.66 17.11 -1.25
C PRO A 25 -2.26 17.54 -1.69
N ALA A 26 -2.03 18.85 -1.69
CA ALA A 26 -0.72 19.45 -1.93
C ALA A 26 0.32 18.86 -0.97
N ALA A 27 1.50 18.54 -1.51
CA ALA A 27 2.64 18.07 -0.74
C ALA A 27 3.07 19.15 0.26
N GLY A 28 2.69 18.98 1.52
CA GLY A 28 3.18 19.80 2.63
C GLY A 28 4.62 19.43 2.93
N HIS A 29 5.56 20.26 2.49
CA HIS A 29 6.95 20.17 2.94
C HIS A 29 7.02 20.55 4.42
N ASN A 30 7.11 19.55 5.29
CA ASN A 30 7.47 19.75 6.69
C ASN A 30 8.99 19.62 6.82
N ASN A 31 9.67 20.62 7.41
CA ASN A 31 11.13 20.64 7.62
C ASN A 31 11.59 19.68 8.75
N GLY A 32 10.92 18.55 8.93
CA GLY A 32 11.21 17.60 9.99
C GLY A 32 10.82 16.17 9.61
N PRO A 33 11.29 15.18 10.38
CA PRO A 33 11.12 13.75 10.05
C PRO A 33 9.67 13.25 10.16
N ILE A 34 8.75 14.10 10.64
CA ILE A 34 7.34 13.77 10.83
C ILE A 34 6.52 14.40 9.71
N ASP A 35 5.99 13.53 8.87
CA ASP A 35 5.02 13.82 7.82
C ASP A 35 3.59 13.57 8.33
N GLU A 36 2.72 14.58 8.21
CA GLU A 36 1.33 14.53 8.67
C GLU A 36 0.47 13.53 7.87
N GLN A 37 0.74 13.34 6.59
CA GLN A 37 0.01 12.39 5.75
C GLN A 37 0.30 10.96 6.21
N ASP A 38 1.57 10.66 6.52
CA ASP A 38 1.95 9.36 7.08
C ASP A 38 1.32 9.12 8.47
N LEU A 39 1.29 10.16 9.33
CA LEU A 39 0.61 10.07 10.62
C LEU A 39 -0.88 9.75 10.47
N ASN A 40 -1.55 10.44 9.55
CA ASN A 40 -2.97 10.25 9.30
C ASN A 40 -3.25 8.88 8.68
N HIS A 41 -2.37 8.39 7.79
CA HIS A 41 -2.42 7.03 7.25
C HIS A 41 -2.35 5.99 8.38
N TRP A 42 -1.36 6.09 9.27
CA TRP A 42 -1.22 5.16 10.40
C TRP A 42 -2.39 5.21 11.38
N LYS A 43 -2.89 6.41 11.70
CA LYS A 43 -4.09 6.59 12.53
C LYS A 43 -5.31 5.94 11.90
N ALA A 44 -5.54 6.16 10.60
CA ALA A 44 -6.68 5.60 9.87
C ALA A 44 -6.64 4.06 9.92
N ARG A 45 -5.47 3.47 9.58
CA ARG A 45 -5.25 2.02 9.64
C ARG A 45 -5.49 1.44 11.04
N PHE A 46 -4.97 2.11 12.07
CA PHE A 46 -5.14 1.66 13.45
C PHE A 46 -6.62 1.73 13.90
N ASN A 47 -7.29 2.84 13.58
CA ASN A 47 -8.71 3.03 13.91
C ASN A 47 -9.61 2.04 13.19
N GLU A 48 -9.29 1.68 11.95
CA GLU A 48 -10.01 0.65 11.18
C GLU A 48 -9.96 -0.71 11.90
N VAL A 49 -8.78 -1.12 12.33
CA VAL A 49 -8.60 -2.38 13.08
C VAL A 49 -9.37 -2.34 14.40
N MET A 50 -9.33 -1.21 15.12
CA MET A 50 -10.07 -1.08 16.39
C MET A 50 -11.58 -1.00 16.22
N ALA A 51 -12.08 -0.45 15.11
CA ALA A 51 -13.51 -0.37 14.84
C ALA A 51 -14.11 -1.75 14.52
N ARG A 52 -13.32 -2.64 13.88
CA ARG A 52 -13.80 -3.94 13.37
C ARG A 52 -12.79 -5.06 13.64
N PRO A 53 -12.42 -5.32 14.91
CA PRO A 53 -11.36 -6.26 15.25
C PRO A 53 -11.71 -7.70 14.86
N GLY A 54 -12.97 -8.10 15.01
CA GLY A 54 -13.43 -9.44 14.67
C GLY A 54 -13.34 -9.75 13.17
N GLU A 55 -13.65 -8.78 12.31
CA GLU A 55 -13.52 -8.92 10.85
C GLU A 55 -12.05 -9.01 10.44
N HIS A 56 -11.19 -8.17 11.03
CA HIS A 56 -9.76 -8.16 10.73
C HIS A 56 -9.08 -9.44 11.18
N ILE A 57 -9.34 -9.92 12.41
CA ILE A 57 -8.76 -11.16 12.94
C ILE A 57 -9.11 -12.37 12.06
N ASN A 58 -10.35 -12.42 11.54
CA ASN A 58 -10.80 -13.49 10.65
C ASN A 58 -10.51 -13.23 9.17
N SER A 59 -9.84 -12.13 8.83
CA SER A 59 -9.53 -11.81 7.44
C SER A 59 -8.46 -12.76 6.88
N LYS A 60 -8.72 -13.23 5.65
CA LYS A 60 -7.81 -14.05 4.85
C LYS A 60 -7.85 -13.55 3.42
N SER A 61 -6.70 -13.55 2.75
CA SER A 61 -6.60 -13.21 1.34
C SER A 61 -7.46 -14.18 0.49
N PRO A 62 -8.04 -13.70 -0.63
CA PRO A 62 -8.89 -14.52 -1.50
C PRO A 62 -8.09 -15.64 -2.18
N GLU A 63 -8.76 -16.67 -2.69
CA GLU A 63 -8.09 -17.78 -3.40
C GLU A 63 -7.36 -17.34 -4.68
N SER A 64 -7.74 -16.21 -5.26
CA SER A 64 -7.08 -15.59 -6.42
C SER A 64 -5.79 -14.82 -6.05
N SER A 65 -5.43 -14.75 -4.77
CA SER A 65 -4.21 -14.07 -4.32
C SER A 65 -2.95 -14.82 -4.72
N GLN A 66 -1.91 -14.07 -5.02
CA GLN A 66 -0.62 -14.58 -5.49
C GLN A 66 0.27 -14.99 -4.31
N PRO A 67 1.17 -15.97 -4.48
CA PRO A 67 2.17 -16.29 -3.47
C PRO A 67 3.17 -15.14 -3.31
N TRP A 68 3.84 -15.11 -2.16
CA TRP A 68 4.97 -14.22 -1.90
C TRP A 68 6.11 -14.55 -2.86
N HIS A 69 6.74 -13.53 -3.44
CA HIS A 69 7.92 -13.69 -4.29
C HIS A 69 9.16 -14.03 -3.44
N ALA A 70 9.33 -13.37 -2.31
CA ALA A 70 10.45 -13.57 -1.40
C ALA A 70 10.13 -14.67 -0.37
N GLY A 71 11.06 -15.60 -0.17
CA GLY A 71 10.98 -16.59 0.90
C GLY A 71 11.04 -15.94 2.29
N PHE A 72 10.24 -16.44 3.23
CA PHE A 72 10.14 -15.84 4.58
C PHE A 72 11.48 -15.91 5.34
N PHE A 73 12.20 -17.03 5.27
CA PHE A 73 13.50 -17.21 5.93
C PHE A 73 14.69 -16.81 5.06
N ASP A 74 14.45 -16.13 3.94
CA ASP A 74 15.49 -15.62 3.05
C ASP A 74 15.95 -14.21 3.49
N CYS A 75 16.08 -13.98 4.80
CA CYS A 75 16.42 -12.65 5.33
C CYS A 75 17.90 -12.26 5.14
N PHE A 76 18.79 -13.23 4.89
CA PHE A 76 20.23 -13.00 4.72
C PHE A 76 20.64 -12.55 3.31
N ASN A 77 19.70 -12.47 2.37
CA ASN A 77 19.97 -12.06 0.99
C ASN A 77 19.06 -10.87 0.64
N PRO A 78 19.53 -9.66 0.34
CA PRO A 78 20.93 -9.24 0.38
C PRO A 78 21.42 -9.01 1.82
N ILE A 79 22.69 -9.33 2.07
CA ILE A 79 23.34 -9.23 3.40
C ILE A 79 23.29 -7.79 3.93
N ASP A 80 23.43 -6.80 3.07
CA ASP A 80 23.41 -5.39 3.47
C ASP A 80 22.08 -4.98 4.11
N THR A 81 20.96 -5.42 3.52
CA THR A 81 19.62 -5.17 4.07
C THR A 81 19.40 -5.97 5.35
N CYS A 82 19.95 -7.17 5.45
CA CYS A 82 19.96 -7.96 6.68
C CYS A 82 20.65 -7.21 7.83
N LEU A 83 21.86 -6.68 7.58
CA LEU A 83 22.65 -5.97 8.60
C LEU A 83 21.96 -4.67 9.03
N ILE A 84 21.46 -3.87 8.07
CA ILE A 84 20.73 -2.63 8.39
C ILE A 84 19.48 -2.95 9.19
N THR A 85 18.71 -3.97 8.81
CA THR A 85 17.48 -4.34 9.53
C THR A 85 17.78 -4.91 10.92
N TYR A 86 18.91 -5.59 11.09
CA TYR A 86 19.33 -6.12 12.38
C TYR A 86 19.66 -4.99 13.38
N PHE A 87 20.43 -3.99 12.96
CA PHE A 87 20.83 -2.88 13.84
C PHE A 87 19.78 -1.78 13.94
N LEU A 88 19.04 -1.53 12.84
CA LEU A 88 18.10 -0.42 12.68
C LEU A 88 16.84 -0.90 11.94
N PRO A 89 16.02 -1.78 12.54
CA PRO A 89 14.83 -2.35 11.89
C PRO A 89 13.81 -1.28 11.48
N CYS A 90 13.74 -0.17 12.23
CA CYS A 90 12.90 0.99 11.94
C CYS A 90 13.22 1.67 10.60
N VAL A 91 14.48 1.70 10.18
CA VAL A 91 14.89 2.31 8.91
C VAL A 91 14.35 1.49 7.74
N THR A 92 14.53 0.17 7.75
CA THR A 92 14.02 -0.71 6.69
C THR A 92 12.49 -0.72 6.66
N PHE A 93 11.84 -0.70 7.83
CA PHE A 93 10.39 -0.59 7.93
C PHE A 93 9.88 0.72 7.31
N GLY A 94 10.50 1.85 7.65
CA GLY A 94 10.16 3.16 7.11
C GLY A 94 10.45 3.29 5.60
N LYS A 95 11.54 2.67 5.12
CA LYS A 95 11.87 2.54 3.69
C LYS A 95 10.78 1.80 2.93
N THR A 96 10.35 0.67 3.46
CA THR A 96 9.28 -0.14 2.87
C THR A 96 7.98 0.65 2.79
N HIS A 97 7.61 1.36 3.86
CA HIS A 97 6.38 2.18 3.89
C HIS A 97 6.43 3.31 2.86
N HIS A 98 7.53 4.06 2.80
CA HIS A 98 7.74 5.12 1.80
C HIS A 98 7.63 4.59 0.38
N ARG A 99 8.24 3.43 0.12
CA ARG A 99 8.19 2.77 -1.18
C ARG A 99 6.76 2.49 -1.62
N MET A 100 5.94 1.99 -0.69
CA MET A 100 4.57 1.61 -1.00
C MET A 100 3.61 2.79 -1.08
N VAL A 101 3.76 3.81 -0.24
CA VAL A 101 2.74 4.84 -0.07
C VAL A 101 3.06 6.12 -0.83
N LYS A 102 4.35 6.46 -0.94
CA LYS A 102 4.80 7.74 -1.51
C LYS A 102 5.40 7.55 -2.89
N ASN A 103 6.49 6.79 -2.99
CA ASN A 103 7.23 6.66 -4.24
C ASN A 103 7.98 5.33 -4.32
N GLY A 104 7.63 4.51 -5.33
CA GLY A 104 8.22 3.19 -5.55
C GLY A 104 9.72 3.19 -5.85
N ASN A 105 10.29 4.32 -6.27
CA ASN A 105 11.72 4.53 -6.53
C ASN A 105 12.48 5.16 -5.35
N LEU A 106 11.82 5.32 -4.20
CA LEU A 106 12.41 5.93 -3.01
C LEU A 106 12.87 7.39 -3.21
N GLU A 107 12.32 8.10 -4.20
CA GLU A 107 12.59 9.53 -4.33
C GLU A 107 12.06 10.27 -3.09
N GLY A 108 12.89 11.16 -2.54
CA GLY A 108 12.57 11.89 -1.31
C GLY A 108 12.51 11.02 -0.05
N TRP A 109 13.06 9.79 -0.08
CA TRP A 109 13.14 8.95 1.10
C TRP A 109 14.20 9.45 2.08
N GLU A 110 13.83 9.55 3.35
CA GLU A 110 14.74 9.82 4.45
C GLU A 110 14.77 8.62 5.44
N PRO A 111 15.95 8.24 5.97
CA PRO A 111 16.08 7.11 6.90
C PRO A 111 15.28 7.26 8.19
N ILE A 112 15.16 8.50 8.69
CA ILE A 112 14.34 8.84 9.85
C ILE A 112 13.09 9.54 9.33
N ASN A 113 12.00 8.78 9.24
CA ASN A 113 10.69 9.27 8.82
C ASN A 113 9.61 8.88 9.86
N THR A 114 8.36 9.31 9.65
CA THR A 114 7.23 9.01 10.54
C THR A 114 7.11 7.52 10.87
N SER A 115 7.21 6.66 9.86
CA SER A 115 7.08 5.20 10.01
C SER A 115 8.27 4.60 10.77
N CYS A 116 9.49 5.12 10.56
CA CYS A 116 10.67 4.76 11.33
C CYS A 116 10.51 5.12 12.82
N LEU A 117 10.05 6.35 13.11
CA LEU A 117 9.78 6.80 14.48
C LEU A 117 8.65 6.02 15.14
N LEU A 118 7.61 5.64 14.38
CA LEU A 118 6.52 4.79 14.87
C LEU A 118 7.03 3.42 15.32
N LEU A 119 7.83 2.74 14.48
CA LEU A 119 8.36 1.42 14.85
C LEU A 119 9.36 1.52 16.02
N CYS A 120 10.22 2.55 16.01
CA CYS A 120 11.14 2.81 17.11
C CYS A 120 10.38 3.02 18.43
N GLY A 121 9.40 3.92 18.44
CA GLY A 121 8.59 4.24 19.61
C GLY A 121 7.81 3.05 20.15
N THR A 122 7.10 2.31 19.29
CA THR A 122 6.35 1.10 19.71
C THR A 122 7.27 -0.04 20.14
N GLY A 123 8.46 -0.16 19.54
CA GLY A 123 9.49 -1.11 19.93
C GLY A 123 9.98 -0.92 21.35
N CYS A 124 10.13 0.32 21.81
CA CYS A 124 10.49 0.63 23.20
C CYS A 124 9.50 0.07 24.24
N PHE A 125 8.26 -0.20 23.84
CA PHE A 125 7.22 -0.76 24.71
C PHE A 125 6.90 -2.24 24.41
N GLY A 126 7.69 -2.91 23.55
CA GLY A 126 7.44 -4.30 23.16
C GLY A 126 6.23 -4.47 22.22
N LEU A 127 5.68 -3.39 21.67
CA LEU A 127 4.50 -3.38 20.80
C LEU A 127 4.85 -3.30 19.31
N HIS A 128 6.12 -3.53 18.94
CA HIS A 128 6.62 -3.45 17.56
C HIS A 128 5.85 -4.33 16.57
N TRP A 129 5.31 -5.47 17.02
CA TRP A 129 4.57 -6.41 16.17
C TRP A 129 3.27 -5.79 15.61
N ILE A 130 2.68 -4.79 16.28
CA ILE A 130 1.46 -4.11 15.83
C ILE A 130 1.70 -3.37 14.52
N PRO A 131 2.56 -2.33 14.45
CA PRO A 131 2.82 -1.62 13.18
C PRO A 131 3.41 -2.54 12.10
N LEU A 132 4.21 -3.55 12.48
CA LEU A 132 4.68 -4.58 11.54
C LEU A 132 3.53 -5.34 10.89
N SER A 133 2.60 -5.86 11.69
CA SER A 133 1.45 -6.62 11.18
C SER A 133 0.54 -5.75 10.32
N LEU A 134 0.35 -4.48 10.69
CA LEU A 134 -0.46 -3.53 9.92
C LEU A 134 0.16 -3.23 8.56
N GLN A 135 1.49 -3.06 8.51
CA GLN A 135 2.20 -2.87 7.24
C GLN A 135 2.16 -4.14 6.39
N ARG A 136 2.38 -5.31 7.00
CA ARG A 136 2.35 -6.59 6.28
C ARG A 136 0.97 -6.87 5.70
N GLN A 137 -0.09 -6.59 6.44
CA GLN A 137 -1.45 -6.64 5.92
C GLN A 137 -1.62 -5.67 4.74
N HIS A 138 -1.13 -4.43 4.86
CA HIS A 138 -1.21 -3.47 3.75
C HIS A 138 -0.47 -3.95 2.50
N ILE A 139 0.68 -4.62 2.63
CA ILE A 139 1.41 -5.24 1.51
C ILE A 139 0.54 -6.33 0.85
N ARG A 140 -0.09 -7.19 1.66
CA ARG A 140 -0.99 -8.22 1.14
C ARG A 140 -2.17 -7.63 0.38
N ASP A 141 -2.79 -6.59 0.94
CA ASP A 141 -3.95 -5.94 0.34
C ASP A 141 -3.55 -5.22 -0.96
N LYS A 142 -2.43 -4.49 -0.97
CA LYS A 142 -1.95 -3.70 -2.11
C LYS A 142 -1.52 -4.57 -3.30
N TYR A 143 -0.79 -5.66 -3.02
CA TYR A 143 -0.21 -6.52 -4.08
C TYR A 143 -1.00 -7.82 -4.28
N ASN A 144 -2.15 -7.97 -3.64
CA ASN A 144 -2.99 -9.17 -3.66
C ASN A 144 -2.20 -10.46 -3.32
N LEU A 145 -1.48 -10.44 -2.19
CA LEU A 145 -0.68 -11.58 -1.72
C LEU A 145 -1.45 -12.46 -0.72
N GLN A 146 -1.12 -13.75 -0.71
CA GLN A 146 -1.68 -14.74 0.19
C GLN A 146 -1.34 -14.48 1.66
N GLY A 147 -2.30 -14.67 2.56
CA GLY A 147 -2.05 -14.60 4.00
C GLY A 147 -3.32 -14.40 4.81
N SER A 148 -3.15 -14.20 6.12
CA SER A 148 -4.23 -13.89 7.05
C SER A 148 -3.71 -12.96 8.13
N CYS A 149 -4.62 -12.23 8.79
CA CYS A 149 -4.25 -11.35 9.90
C CYS A 149 -3.51 -12.10 11.01
N LEU A 150 -3.98 -13.30 11.39
CA LEU A 150 -3.32 -14.13 12.41
C LEU A 150 -1.90 -14.53 12.00
N THR A 151 -1.69 -14.89 10.73
CA THR A 151 -0.35 -15.19 10.23
C THR A 151 0.54 -13.95 10.31
N ASP A 152 0.03 -12.77 9.91
CA ASP A 152 0.79 -11.52 9.97
C ASP A 152 1.21 -11.17 11.39
N LEU A 153 0.31 -11.33 12.36
CA LEU A 153 0.56 -11.12 13.78
C LEU A 153 1.63 -12.09 14.31
N ALA A 154 1.47 -13.38 14.03
CA ALA A 154 2.39 -14.42 14.48
C ALA A 154 3.80 -14.21 13.94
N VAL A 155 3.96 -13.96 12.64
CA VAL A 155 5.28 -13.76 12.03
C VAL A 155 5.92 -12.45 12.45
N SER A 156 5.13 -11.39 12.62
CA SER A 156 5.62 -10.08 13.10
C SER A 156 6.13 -10.15 14.53
N CYS A 157 5.50 -10.98 15.37
CA CYS A 157 5.90 -11.20 16.77
C CYS A 157 7.09 -12.17 16.89
N CYS A 158 7.07 -13.29 16.16
CA CYS A 158 8.06 -14.36 16.32
C CYS A 158 9.34 -14.18 15.49
N CYS A 159 9.29 -13.51 14.33
CA CYS A 159 10.49 -13.11 13.59
C CYS A 159 10.28 -11.73 12.93
N HIS A 160 10.45 -10.66 13.70
CA HIS A 160 10.30 -9.29 13.20
C HIS A 160 11.29 -9.00 12.05
N CYS A 161 12.54 -9.48 12.14
CA CYS A 161 13.58 -9.24 11.14
C CYS A 161 13.21 -9.86 9.78
N CYS A 162 12.83 -11.15 9.79
CA CYS A 162 12.34 -11.86 8.60
C CYS A 162 11.16 -11.12 7.96
N THR A 163 10.21 -10.70 8.80
CA THR A 163 9.00 -10.01 8.36
C THR A 163 9.32 -8.67 7.68
N ILE A 164 10.22 -7.87 8.25
CA ILE A 164 10.62 -6.58 7.68
C ILE A 164 11.34 -6.78 6.35
N ILE A 165 12.27 -7.73 6.26
CA ILE A 165 13.06 -7.95 5.04
C ILE A 165 12.21 -8.55 3.92
N GLN A 166 11.34 -9.53 4.23
CA GLN A 166 10.39 -10.05 3.25
C GLN A 166 9.49 -8.93 2.72
N SER A 167 8.98 -8.07 3.62
CA SER A 167 8.14 -6.93 3.26
C SER A 167 8.85 -5.93 2.35
N ASP A 168 10.12 -5.63 2.63
CA ASP A 168 10.95 -4.73 1.81
C ASP A 168 11.15 -5.28 0.40
N LYS A 169 11.47 -6.57 0.29
CA LYS A 169 11.64 -7.27 -0.98
C LYS A 169 10.37 -7.32 -1.81
N GLU A 170 9.23 -7.61 -1.21
CA GLU A 170 7.96 -7.61 -1.94
C GLU A 170 7.63 -6.22 -2.46
N ALA A 171 7.78 -5.19 -1.61
CA ALA A 171 7.54 -3.82 -2.03
C ALA A 171 8.46 -3.44 -3.20
N GLU A 172 9.74 -3.78 -3.13
CA GLU A 172 10.68 -3.52 -4.23
C GLU A 172 10.29 -4.27 -5.52
N HIS A 173 10.08 -5.58 -5.44
CA HIS A 173 9.74 -6.41 -6.61
C HIS A 173 8.44 -5.94 -7.29
N HIS A 174 7.40 -5.64 -6.52
CA HIS A 174 6.12 -5.24 -7.09
C HIS A 174 6.14 -3.81 -7.64
N GLU A 175 6.77 -2.84 -6.95
CA GLU A 175 6.87 -1.47 -7.49
C GLU A 175 7.70 -1.42 -8.77
N GLN A 176 8.82 -2.15 -8.85
CA GLN A 176 9.62 -2.24 -10.08
C GLN A 176 8.82 -2.81 -11.27
N ARG A 177 7.98 -3.82 -11.01
CA ARG A 177 7.11 -4.41 -12.05
C ARG A 177 6.02 -3.46 -12.51
N LEU A 178 5.41 -2.72 -11.59
CA LEU A 178 4.38 -1.73 -11.92
C LEU A 178 4.97 -0.63 -12.82
N GLN A 179 6.16 -0.13 -12.49
CA GLN A 179 6.85 0.86 -13.31
C GLN A 179 7.24 0.34 -14.69
N SER A 180 7.81 -0.86 -14.74
CA SER A 180 8.20 -1.51 -16.01
C SER A 180 6.99 -1.69 -16.94
N SER A 181 5.86 -2.10 -16.37
CA SER A 181 4.60 -2.27 -17.12
C SER A 181 4.06 -0.93 -17.63
N GLY A 182 4.13 0.13 -16.82
CA GLY A 182 3.73 1.48 -17.23
C GLY A 182 4.60 2.04 -18.36
N MET A 183 5.92 1.81 -18.30
CA MET A 183 6.84 2.21 -19.38
C MET A 183 6.55 1.47 -20.70
N GLN A 184 6.26 0.17 -20.65
CA GLN A 184 5.89 -0.61 -21.84
C GLN A 184 4.59 -0.11 -22.48
N GLN A 185 3.58 0.19 -21.67
CA GLN A 185 2.32 0.75 -22.17
C GLN A 185 2.52 2.13 -22.81
N GLN A 186 3.38 2.98 -22.24
CA GLN A 186 3.72 4.27 -22.81
C GLN A 186 4.44 4.14 -24.15
N TYR A 187 5.38 3.18 -24.29
CA TYR A 187 6.05 2.93 -25.57
C TYR A 187 5.04 2.46 -26.64
N GLN A 188 4.17 1.51 -26.28
CA GLN A 188 3.15 0.98 -27.18
C GLN A 188 2.16 2.05 -27.67
N ALA A 189 1.72 2.94 -26.77
CA ALA A 189 0.80 4.03 -27.12
C ALA A 189 1.42 5.07 -28.08
N ASN A 190 2.74 5.30 -28.00
CA ASN A 190 3.44 6.22 -28.90
C ASN A 190 3.71 5.59 -30.28
N THR A 191 3.89 4.27 -30.36
CA THR A 191 4.13 3.57 -31.64
C THR A 191 2.90 3.48 -32.54
N ASP A 192 1.68 3.61 -32.00
CA ASP A 192 0.43 3.60 -32.78
C ASP A 192 0.10 4.95 -33.46
N MET A 193 0.92 5.99 -33.28
CA MET A 193 0.83 7.24 -34.03
C MET A 193 1.40 7.06 -35.45
N SER A 194 0.66 6.34 -36.30
CA SER A 194 0.98 6.16 -37.72
C SER A 194 0.93 7.51 -38.45
N TYR A 195 2.05 7.92 -39.05
CA TYR A 195 2.11 9.12 -39.89
C TYR A 195 1.53 8.83 -41.28
N PRO A 196 0.64 9.69 -41.81
CA PRO A 196 0.14 9.51 -43.18
C PRO A 196 1.28 9.68 -44.18
N ALA A 197 1.43 8.68 -45.05
CA ALA A 197 2.33 8.74 -46.18
C ALA A 197 1.94 9.89 -47.13
N LYS A 198 2.93 10.66 -47.58
CA LYS A 198 2.78 11.73 -48.57
C LYS A 198 2.46 11.17 -49.96
#